data_AF-A0ABD5U6C9-F1
#
_entry.id   AF-A0ABD5U6C9-F1
#
_cell.length_a   1.000
_cell.length_b   1.000
_cell.length_c   1.000
_cell.angle_alpha   90.00
_cell.angle_beta   90.00
_cell.angle_gamma   90.00
#
_symmetry.space_group_name_H-M   'P 1'
#
loop_
_entity.id
_entity.type
_entity.pdbx_description
1 polymer ?
#
loop_
_entity_poly.entity_id
_entity_poly.type
_entity_poly.pdbx_seq_one_letter_code
_entity_poly.pdbx_strand_id
1 'polypeptide(L)' 'MVKFAEGLSDDELLAYCIAFGIIIGMMLGFSTGFITGNPLIGPMGAGMGIFLGLAVWIVLSERTGL' A
#
# COMPACT_ATOMS: atom_id res chain seq x y z
N MET A 1 2.19 16.48 14.18
CA MET A 1 2.47 15.66 12.99
C MET A 1 1.99 14.25 13.31
N VAL A 2 1.17 13.67 12.42
CA VAL A 2 0.48 12.35 12.46
C VAL A 2 0.50 11.59 13.80
N LYS A 3 -0.55 11.80 14.61
CA LYS A 3 -0.77 11.18 15.93
C LYS A 3 -1.31 9.73 15.88
N PHE A 4 -1.18 9.07 14.73
CA PHE A 4 -1.79 7.75 14.46
C PHE A 4 -0.83 6.56 14.66
N ALA A 5 0.46 6.82 14.88
CA ALA A 5 1.49 5.78 15.04
C ALA A 5 2.10 5.74 16.45
N GLU A 6 1.67 6.59 17.39
CA GLU A 6 2.14 6.54 18.78
C GLU A 6 1.71 5.21 19.43
N GLY A 7 2.67 4.30 19.62
CA GLY A 7 2.48 3.02 20.29
C GLY A 7 2.31 1.80 19.38
N LEU A 8 2.43 1.96 18.06
CA LEU A 8 2.43 0.84 17.12
C LEU A 8 3.87 0.33 16.91
N SER A 9 4.07 -1.00 16.91
CA SER A 9 5.38 -1.58 16.56
C SER A 9 5.67 -1.42 15.07
N ASP A 10 6.95 -1.41 14.70
CA ASP A 10 7.36 -1.21 13.30
C ASP A 10 6.81 -2.31 12.37
N ASP A 11 6.72 -3.53 12.89
CA ASP A 11 6.12 -4.68 12.20
C ASP A 11 4.61 -4.49 11.94
N GLU A 12 3.88 -3.91 12.89
CA GLU A 12 2.46 -3.59 12.73
C GLU A 12 2.25 -2.45 11.74
N LEU A 13 3.13 -1.43 11.74
CA LEU A 13 3.09 -0.32 10.79
C LEU A 13 3.34 -0.82 9.38
N LEU A 14 4.35 -1.68 9.20
CA LEU A 14 4.66 -2.34 7.94
C LEU A 14 3.46 -3.15 7.44
N ALA A 15 2.88 -3.99 8.31
CA ALA A 15 1.73 -4.81 7.96
C ALA A 15 0.53 -3.94 7.51
N TYR A 16 0.28 -2.83 8.21
CA TYR A 16 -0.80 -1.92 7.86
C TYR A 16 -0.57 -1.23 6.52
N CYS A 17 0.66 -0.75 6.28
CA CYS A 17 1.02 -0.10 5.02
C CYS A 17 0.92 -1.06 3.83
N ILE A 18 1.38 -2.31 3.99
CA ILE A 18 1.26 -3.34 2.97
C ILE A 18 -0.20 -3.68 2.71
N ALA A 19 -1.01 -3.93 3.75
CA ALA A 19 -2.42 -4.25 3.59
C ALA A 19 -3.19 -3.12 2.88
N PHE A 20 -2.94 -1.88 3.29
CA PHE A 20 -3.56 -0.70 2.69
C PHE A 20 -3.11 -0.49 1.24
N GLY A 21 -1.81 -0.65 0.97
CA GLY A 21 -1.24 -0.60 -0.37
C GLY A 21 -1.84 -1.64 -1.30
N ILE A 22 -2.02 -2.89 -0.85
CA ILE A 22 -2.66 -3.98 -1.60
C ILE A 22 -4.10 -3.62 -1.98
N ILE A 23 -4.90 -3.09 -1.04
CA ILE A 23 -6.30 -2.71 -1.30
C ILE A 23 -6.37 -1.61 -2.37
N ILE A 24 -5.56 -0.56 -2.21
CA ILE A 24 -5.48 0.54 -3.18
C ILE A 24 -5.03 0.03 -4.54
N GLY A 25 -3.99 -0.80 -4.58
CA GLY A 25 -3.45 -1.40 -5.79
C GLY A 25 -4.48 -2.26 -6.51
N MET A 26 -5.26 -3.08 -5.79
CA MET A 26 -6.35 -3.86 -6.35
C MET A 26 -7.47 -2.98 -6.92
N MET A 27 -7.89 -1.93 -6.21
CA MET A 27 -8.92 -1.01 -6.71
C MET A 27 -8.46 -0.31 -7.99
N LEU A 28 -7.23 0.22 -8.01
CA LEU A 28 -6.64 0.84 -9.19
C LEU A 28 -6.50 -0.16 -10.35
N GLY A 29 -5.92 -1.33 -10.10
CA GLY A 29 -5.75 -2.36 -11.13
C GLY A 29 -7.08 -2.81 -11.73
N PHE A 30 -8.11 -2.96 -10.90
CA PHE A 30 -9.45 -3.32 -11.36
C PHE A 30 -10.07 -2.19 -12.19
N SER A 31 -10.01 -0.93 -11.72
CA SER A 31 -10.50 0.22 -12.47
C SER A 31 -9.79 0.38 -13.81
N THR A 32 -8.46 0.28 -13.85
CA THR A 32 -7.67 0.39 -15.08
C THR A 32 -7.92 -0.78 -16.02
N GLY A 33 -8.00 -2.01 -15.50
CA GLY A 33 -8.33 -3.20 -16.28
C GLY A 33 -9.72 -3.13 -16.92
N PHE A 34 -10.70 -2.58 -16.19
CA PHE A 34 -12.04 -2.33 -16.70
C PHE A 34 -12.06 -1.30 -17.85
N ILE A 35 -11.34 -0.18 -17.70
CA ILE A 35 -11.27 0.88 -18.72
C ILE A 35 -10.55 0.40 -19.98
N THR A 36 -9.47 -0.36 -19.82
CA THR A 36 -8.64 -0.84 -20.94
C THR A 36 -9.14 -2.13 -21.57
N GLY A 37 -10.11 -2.81 -20.94
CA GLY A 37 -10.60 -4.12 -21.37
C GLY A 37 -9.58 -5.25 -21.18
N ASN A 38 -8.51 -5.04 -20.40
CA ASN A 38 -7.46 -6.03 -20.18
C ASN A 38 -7.58 -6.67 -18.79
N PRO A 39 -7.96 -7.96 -18.69
CA PRO A 39 -8.17 -8.64 -17.41
C PRO A 39 -6.87 -8.89 -16.62
N LEU A 40 -5.70 -8.77 -17.24
CA LEU A 40 -4.40 -8.99 -16.56
C LEU A 40 -4.00 -7.82 -15.66
N ILE A 41 -4.56 -6.63 -15.87
CA ILE A 41 -4.18 -5.43 -15.10
C ILE A 41 -4.72 -5.47 -13.67
N GLY A 42 -5.88 -6.11 -13.46
CA GLY A 42 -6.46 -6.35 -12.14
C GLY A 42 -5.49 -7.05 -11.17
N PRO A 43 -5.02 -8.27 -11.48
CA PRO A 43 -4.08 -8.99 -10.61
C PRO A 43 -2.70 -8.31 -10.51
N MET A 44 -2.26 -7.59 -11.54
CA MET A 44 -1.03 -6.78 -11.46
C MET A 44 -1.15 -5.63 -10.46
N GLY A 45 -2.36 -5.09 -10.27
CA GLY A 45 -2.64 -4.04 -9.29
C GLY A 45 -2.31 -4.44 -7.85
N ALA A 46 -2.62 -5.68 -7.46
CA ALA A 46 -2.27 -6.19 -6.13
C ALA A 46 -0.75 -6.19 -5.90
N GLY A 47 0.02 -6.65 -6.90
CA GLY A 47 1.48 -6.64 -6.86
C GLY A 47 2.05 -5.23 -6.73
N MET A 48 1.56 -4.27 -7.54
CA MET A 48 1.95 -2.87 -7.42
C MET A 48 1.58 -2.28 -6.05
N GLY A 49 0.44 -2.70 -5.49
CA GLY A 49 -0.02 -2.30 -4.17
C GLY A 49 0.94 -2.67 -3.03
N ILE A 50 1.58 -3.85 -3.11
CA ILE A 50 2.60 -4.26 -2.13
C ILE A 50 3.79 -3.30 -2.15
N PHE A 51 4.30 -2.97 -3.34
CA PHE A 51 5.41 -2.02 -3.48
C PHE A 51 5.03 -0.62 -2.98
N LEU A 52 3.80 -0.19 -3.22
CA LEU A 52 3.26 1.07 -2.73
C LEU A 52 3.21 1.09 -1.20
N GLY A 53 2.72 0.02 -0.58
CA GLY A 53 2.71 -0.13 0.87
C GLY A 53 4.12 -0.10 1.49
N LEU A 54 5.07 -0.79 0.87
CA LEU A 54 6.48 -0.79 1.28
C LEU A 54 7.11 0.61 1.18
N ALA A 55 6.88 1.31 0.07
CA ALA A 55 7.37 2.67 -0.12
C ALA A 55 6.79 3.65 0.91
N VAL A 56 5.49 3.52 1.21
CA VAL A 56 4.82 4.32 2.25
C VAL A 56 5.39 4.02 3.63
N TRP A 57 5.64 2.75 3.96
CA TRP A 57 6.26 2.38 5.22
C TRP A 57 7.65 3.00 5.39
N ILE A 58 8.52 2.93 4.36
CA ILE A 58 9.87 3.55 4.42
C ILE A 58 9.75 5.05 4.71
N VAL A 59 8.88 5.75 3.99
CA VAL A 59 8.68 7.20 4.20
C VAL A 59 8.12 7.49 5.58
N LEU A 60 7.22 6.66 6.09
CA LEU A 60 6.64 6.85 7.42
C LEU A 60 7.67 6.56 8.53
N SER A 61 8.42 5.46 8.41
CA SER A 61 9.49 5.07 9.34
C SER A 61 10.53 6.18 9.47
N GLU A 62 11.00 6.76 8.35
CA GLU A 62 11.93 7.90 8.36
C GLU A 62 11.35 9.16 9.04
N ARG A 63 10.03 9.36 8.95
CA ARG A 63 9.34 10.54 9.51
C ARG A 63 8.99 10.37 10.99
N THR A 64 8.79 9.14 11.45
CA THR A 64 8.48 8.82 12.85
C THR A 64 9.74 8.60 13.68
N GLY A 65 10.92 8.43 13.06
CA GLY A 65 12.18 8.23 13.76
C GLY A 65 12.28 6.86 14.43
N LEU A 66 11.64 5.85 13.82
CA LEU A 66 11.81 4.43 14.18
C LEU A 66 13.19 3.93 13.70
#